data_AF-A0A944RYW3-F1
#
_entry.id   AF-A0A944RYW3-F1
#
_cell.length_a   1.000
_cell.length_b   1.000
_cell.length_c   1.000
_cell.angle_alpha   90.00
_cell.angle_beta   90.00
_cell.angle_gamma   90.00
#
_symmetry.space_group_name_H-M   'P 1'
#
loop_
_entity.id
_entity.type
_entity.pdbx_description
1 polymer ?
#
loop_
_entity_poly.entity_id
_entity_poly.type
_entity_poly.pdbx_seq_one_letter_code
_entity_poly.pdbx_strand_id
1 'polypeptide(L)'
;MSKILTAILVTALLVGPVVAQDRGQVMRRSLELRQAGDLSGAEKQLQDYFTDHPDDVRIALPLGDMIARRGDPEAAIAVWTKMLEQVTPRPDHYVNVSRRLQRLGHPDLAVEILEDGVQGVGSEDPFTWDLGELYLVTGNHHDAVRLHLQLLQRDPHRLLQLQGLLDVLSMQEAASPGAHKRLVDYTQSLRHALKTSSQPISQLLLAHALLLTGQPGSGYQILEKLTMVQPAPQAETIASALTRFAERCEQLGHTGFTTRTYDLLSRVSGDGTFTETSLQRQATLQSRRGNESVAISLYRQLITVAARRPDAAQRKSDVAAYELELARLSLLAGEATESRQILDRLTSTGILQEPQQVQALHLLVESLWSLDESESVRPKLEEMAALPGGVGIAALGLTEWAVLYGDLEMARQQADSLTSQHPESPQANDALQWLSLLDEYLDSPTALQQFAEARLRTRQGHDEEATRLRQQLHGDGHAGLAHQLRLEGAQRTQLTAPAAALGLYEEILEDEQAPDRLRFAATVASARLQADTGDMDGAIQRLEALLLQWPDDTRVPIALDELQQLKQR
;
A
#
# COMPACT_ATOMS: atom_id res chain seq x y z
N MET A 1 -34.93 -32.55 -96.21
CA MET A 1 -34.13 -33.79 -96.05
C MET A 1 -32.78 -33.41 -95.44
N SER A 2 -32.37 -34.12 -94.38
CA SER A 2 -31.03 -34.12 -93.72
C SER A 2 -30.67 -32.87 -92.87
N LYS A 3 -30.80 -32.91 -91.52
CA LYS A 3 -29.82 -33.37 -90.48
C LYS A 3 -28.57 -32.46 -90.39
N ILE A 4 -28.42 -31.57 -89.39
CA ILE A 4 -28.08 -31.72 -87.93
C ILE A 4 -26.56 -31.54 -87.65
N LEU A 5 -26.27 -30.53 -86.78
CA LEU A 5 -25.10 -30.24 -85.91
C LEU A 5 -23.71 -30.00 -86.55
N THR A 6 -22.88 -29.05 -86.08
CA THR A 6 -22.38 -28.96 -84.69
C THR A 6 -21.80 -27.57 -84.37
N ALA A 7 -21.96 -27.15 -83.11
CA ALA A 7 -21.54 -25.89 -82.51
C ALA A 7 -20.02 -25.75 -82.34
N ILE A 8 -19.50 -24.52 -82.51
CA ILE A 8 -18.21 -24.08 -81.95
C ILE A 8 -18.52 -22.96 -80.97
N LEU A 9 -18.44 -23.28 -79.68
CA LEU A 9 -18.53 -22.34 -78.57
C LEU A 9 -17.11 -21.82 -78.30
N VAL A 10 -16.86 -20.55 -78.66
CA VAL A 10 -15.67 -19.82 -78.23
C VAL A 10 -15.86 -19.47 -76.76
N THR A 11 -15.19 -20.20 -75.86
CA THR A 11 -14.98 -19.77 -74.48
C THR A 11 -13.61 -19.11 -74.39
N ALA A 12 -13.60 -17.79 -74.50
CA ALA A 12 -12.45 -16.98 -74.16
C ALA A 12 -12.23 -17.06 -72.65
N LEU A 13 -11.17 -17.76 -72.21
CA LEU A 13 -10.64 -17.58 -70.86
C LEU A 13 -10.05 -16.17 -70.75
N LEU A 14 -10.77 -15.29 -70.05
CA LEU A 14 -10.23 -14.06 -69.50
C LEU A 14 -9.21 -14.43 -68.42
N VAL A 15 -7.92 -14.46 -68.77
CA VAL A 15 -6.85 -14.27 -67.79
C VAL A 15 -6.84 -12.78 -67.47
N GLY A 16 -7.49 -12.40 -66.38
CA GLY A 16 -7.40 -11.03 -65.85
C GLY A 16 -5.96 -10.71 -65.45
N PRO A 17 -5.53 -9.44 -65.52
CA PRO A 17 -4.20 -9.04 -65.10
C PRO A 17 -4.04 -9.33 -63.60
N VAL A 18 -2.97 -10.04 -63.22
CA VAL A 18 -2.52 -10.13 -61.83
C VAL A 18 -2.15 -8.71 -61.41
N VAL A 19 -3.09 -8.02 -60.75
CA VAL A 19 -2.79 -6.75 -60.09
C VAL A 19 -1.84 -7.10 -58.96
N ALA A 20 -0.58 -6.69 -59.08
CA ALA A 20 0.37 -6.76 -57.97
C ALA A 20 -0.30 -6.06 -56.78
N GLN A 21 -0.67 -6.83 -55.76
CA GLN A 21 -1.38 -6.29 -54.62
C GLN A 21 -0.45 -5.30 -53.91
N ASP A 22 -0.96 -4.12 -53.55
CA ASP A 22 -0.17 -3.19 -52.76
C ASP A 22 -0.09 -3.66 -51.29
N ARG A 23 1.11 -3.67 -50.70
CA ARG A 23 1.33 -4.05 -49.29
C ARG A 23 0.37 -3.36 -48.33
N GLY A 24 0.12 -2.07 -48.56
CA GLY A 24 -0.77 -1.26 -47.73
C GLY A 24 -2.22 -1.75 -47.80
N GLN A 25 -2.66 -2.18 -48.97
CA GLN A 25 -3.98 -2.76 -49.18
C GLN A 25 -4.12 -4.14 -48.53
N VAL A 26 -3.11 -4.99 -48.66
CA VAL A 26 -3.09 -6.33 -48.05
C VAL A 26 -3.15 -6.25 -46.53
N MET A 27 -2.35 -5.37 -45.93
CA MET A 27 -2.35 -5.16 -44.47
C MET A 27 -3.69 -4.64 -43.95
N ARG A 28 -4.31 -3.68 -44.65
CA ARG A 28 -5.61 -3.13 -44.25
C ARG A 28 -6.70 -4.21 -44.30
N ARG A 29 -6.75 -4.97 -45.40
CA ARG A 29 -7.75 -6.02 -45.60
C ARG A 29 -7.56 -7.18 -44.60
N SER A 30 -6.33 -7.57 -44.34
CA SER A 30 -6.01 -8.56 -43.31
C SER A 30 -6.48 -8.11 -41.92
N LEU A 31 -6.32 -6.83 -41.57
CA LEU A 31 -6.81 -6.27 -40.32
C LEU A 31 -8.35 -6.24 -40.24
N GLU A 32 -9.04 -5.85 -41.31
CA GLU A 32 -10.51 -5.85 -41.38
C GLU A 32 -11.09 -7.26 -41.19
N LEU A 33 -10.51 -8.27 -41.86
CA LEU A 33 -10.91 -9.67 -41.72
C LEU A 33 -10.67 -10.19 -40.30
N ARG A 34 -9.53 -9.82 -39.70
CA ARG A 34 -9.23 -10.14 -38.30
C ARG A 34 -10.26 -9.53 -37.35
N GLN A 35 -10.65 -8.27 -37.54
CA GLN A 35 -11.67 -7.60 -36.71
C GLN A 35 -13.04 -8.25 -36.86
N ALA A 36 -13.34 -8.78 -38.04
CA ALA A 36 -14.56 -9.56 -38.30
C ALA A 36 -14.50 -11.00 -37.75
N GLY A 37 -13.38 -11.42 -37.15
CA GLY A 37 -13.19 -12.78 -36.62
C GLY A 37 -12.77 -13.82 -37.66
N ASP A 38 -12.61 -13.43 -38.93
CA ASP A 38 -12.18 -14.31 -40.01
C ASP A 38 -10.64 -14.43 -40.06
N LEU A 39 -10.08 -15.20 -39.13
CA LEU A 39 -8.64 -15.45 -39.04
C LEU A 39 -8.09 -16.18 -40.27
N SER A 40 -8.88 -17.08 -40.87
CA SER A 40 -8.47 -17.86 -42.04
C SER A 40 -8.41 -17.00 -43.30
N GLY A 41 -9.38 -16.11 -43.49
CA GLY A 41 -9.37 -15.12 -44.56
C GLY A 41 -8.21 -14.14 -44.41
N ALA A 42 -7.95 -13.66 -43.20
CA ALA A 42 -6.84 -12.74 -42.93
C ALA A 42 -5.47 -13.38 -43.19
N GLU A 43 -5.27 -14.64 -42.78
CA GLU A 43 -4.07 -15.43 -43.06
C GLU A 43 -3.88 -15.60 -44.56
N LYS A 44 -4.92 -16.03 -45.28
CA LYS A 44 -4.85 -16.25 -46.72
C LYS A 44 -4.41 -14.99 -47.47
N GLN A 45 -4.94 -13.83 -47.11
CA GLN A 45 -4.53 -12.55 -47.72
C GLN A 45 -3.04 -12.27 -47.52
N LEU A 46 -2.52 -12.52 -46.32
CA LEU A 46 -1.10 -12.31 -46.02
C LEU A 46 -0.21 -13.38 -46.70
N GLN A 47 -0.67 -14.64 -46.74
CA GLN A 47 0.05 -15.77 -47.32
C GLN A 47 0.18 -15.65 -48.85
N ASP A 48 -0.91 -15.26 -49.53
CA ASP A 48 -0.91 -15.06 -50.98
C ASP A 48 0.13 -14.00 -51.35
N TYR A 49 0.16 -12.86 -50.65
CA TYR A 49 1.17 -11.81 -50.87
C TYR A 49 2.59 -12.27 -50.50
N PHE A 50 2.76 -12.94 -49.36
CA PHE A 50 4.07 -13.41 -48.90
C PHE A 50 4.69 -14.44 -49.86
N THR A 51 3.86 -15.22 -50.56
CA THR A 51 4.34 -16.18 -51.57
C THR A 51 5.06 -15.47 -52.72
N ASP A 52 4.58 -14.29 -53.11
CA ASP A 52 5.17 -13.49 -54.18
C ASP A 52 6.28 -12.55 -53.68
N HIS A 53 6.30 -12.24 -52.38
CA HIS A 53 7.24 -11.31 -51.72
C HIS A 53 7.81 -11.90 -50.41
N PRO A 54 8.61 -12.97 -50.49
CA PRO A 54 8.98 -13.74 -49.31
C PRO A 54 10.03 -13.03 -48.43
N ASP A 55 10.65 -11.95 -48.92
CA ASP A 55 11.56 -11.05 -48.20
C ASP A 55 10.85 -9.85 -47.51
N ASP A 56 9.52 -9.71 -47.64
CA ASP A 56 8.78 -8.61 -47.01
C ASP A 56 8.49 -8.88 -45.52
N VAL A 57 9.44 -8.49 -44.66
CA VAL A 57 9.37 -8.58 -43.19
C VAL A 57 8.05 -8.02 -42.63
N ARG A 58 7.51 -6.96 -43.25
CA ARG A 58 6.30 -6.29 -42.77
C ARG A 58 5.04 -7.13 -42.97
N ILE A 59 5.09 -8.15 -43.83
CA ILE A 59 4.02 -9.14 -44.04
C ILE A 59 4.32 -10.43 -43.31
N ALA A 60 5.57 -10.90 -43.33
CA ALA A 60 5.97 -12.15 -42.67
C ALA A 60 5.66 -12.16 -41.16
N LEU A 61 5.94 -11.05 -40.47
CA LEU A 61 5.70 -10.95 -39.03
C LEU A 61 4.18 -11.06 -38.68
N PRO A 62 3.27 -10.25 -39.28
CA PRO A 62 1.82 -10.42 -39.12
C PRO A 62 1.28 -11.78 -39.60
N LEU A 63 1.86 -12.37 -40.65
CA LEU A 63 1.45 -13.68 -41.16
C LEU A 63 1.68 -14.76 -40.11
N GLY A 64 2.90 -14.87 -39.58
CA GLY A 64 3.16 -15.81 -38.49
C GLY A 64 2.34 -15.49 -37.24
N ASP A 65 2.13 -14.20 -36.90
CA ASP A 65 1.26 -13.83 -35.77
C ASP A 65 -0.18 -14.33 -35.97
N MET A 66 -0.68 -14.35 -37.21
CA MET A 66 -2.00 -14.86 -37.56
C MET A 66 -2.07 -16.39 -37.44
N ILE A 67 -1.08 -17.08 -38.01
CA ILE A 67 -0.97 -18.54 -37.98
C ILE A 67 -0.89 -19.05 -36.53
N ALA A 68 -0.07 -18.40 -35.70
CA ALA A 68 0.04 -18.73 -34.28
C ALA A 68 -1.30 -18.55 -33.54
N ARG A 69 -2.03 -17.46 -33.81
CA ARG A 69 -3.36 -17.21 -33.22
C ARG A 69 -4.42 -18.22 -33.64
N ARG A 70 -4.28 -18.80 -34.83
CA ARG A 70 -5.16 -19.87 -35.32
C ARG A 70 -4.87 -21.22 -34.65
N GLY A 71 -3.78 -21.33 -33.89
CA GLY A 71 -3.42 -22.52 -33.13
C GLY A 71 -2.32 -23.38 -33.75
N ASP A 72 -1.55 -22.83 -34.71
CA ASP A 72 -0.42 -23.53 -35.33
C ASP A 72 0.92 -22.78 -35.06
N PRO A 73 1.45 -22.85 -33.84
CA PRO A 73 2.67 -22.14 -33.47
C PRO A 73 3.89 -22.60 -34.29
N GLU A 74 4.00 -23.89 -34.63
CA GLU A 74 5.14 -24.42 -35.39
C GLU A 74 5.18 -23.87 -36.83
N ALA A 75 4.04 -23.78 -37.51
CA ALA A 75 3.98 -23.15 -38.82
C ALA A 75 4.31 -21.66 -38.76
N ALA A 76 3.92 -20.96 -37.69
CA ALA A 76 4.28 -19.56 -37.48
C ALA A 76 5.79 -19.38 -37.31
N ILE A 77 6.43 -20.25 -36.52
CA ILE A 77 7.88 -20.26 -36.33
C ILE A 77 8.58 -20.45 -37.69
N ALA A 78 8.13 -21.42 -38.50
CA ALA A 78 8.70 -21.67 -39.83
C ALA A 78 8.59 -20.46 -40.77
N VAL A 79 7.50 -19.68 -40.71
CA VAL A 79 7.35 -18.44 -41.49
C VAL A 79 8.36 -17.39 -41.06
N TRP A 80 8.53 -17.20 -39.74
CA TRP A 80 9.48 -16.20 -39.23
C TRP A 80 10.93 -16.58 -39.48
N THR A 81 11.32 -17.85 -39.30
CA THR A 81 12.69 -18.31 -39.55
C THR A 81 13.04 -18.22 -41.03
N LYS A 82 12.15 -18.68 -41.92
CA LYS A 82 12.34 -18.55 -43.37
C LYS A 82 12.47 -17.10 -43.81
N MET A 83 11.74 -16.17 -43.18
CA MET A 83 11.92 -14.75 -43.46
C MET A 83 13.33 -14.28 -43.10
N LEU A 84 13.87 -14.68 -41.94
CA LEU A 84 15.22 -14.30 -41.51
C LEU A 84 16.31 -14.81 -42.48
N GLU A 85 16.12 -15.97 -43.11
CA GLU A 85 17.04 -16.51 -44.12
C GLU A 85 17.11 -15.68 -45.42
N GLN A 86 16.07 -14.90 -45.71
CA GLN A 86 15.90 -14.23 -47.01
C GLN A 86 16.18 -12.73 -46.97
N VAL A 87 16.18 -12.15 -45.79
CA VAL A 87 16.34 -10.70 -45.61
C VAL A 87 17.76 -10.36 -45.19
N THR A 88 18.21 -9.15 -45.53
CA THR A 88 19.47 -8.63 -45.00
C THR A 88 19.42 -8.62 -43.46
N PRO A 89 20.42 -9.21 -42.77
CA PRO A 89 20.46 -9.24 -41.32
C PRO A 89 20.37 -7.84 -40.71
N ARG A 90 19.37 -7.62 -39.84
CA ARG A 90 19.18 -6.39 -39.08
C ARG A 90 18.72 -6.71 -37.66
N PRO A 91 19.20 -6.01 -36.61
CA PRO A 91 18.86 -6.33 -35.23
C PRO A 91 17.36 -6.39 -34.95
N ASP A 92 16.59 -5.47 -35.51
CA ASP A 92 15.15 -5.37 -35.28
C ASP A 92 14.38 -6.58 -35.80
N HIS A 93 14.87 -7.28 -36.84
CA HIS A 93 14.22 -8.49 -37.35
C HIS A 93 14.33 -9.63 -36.33
N TYR A 94 15.55 -9.94 -35.88
CA TYR A 94 15.81 -11.01 -34.92
C TYR A 94 15.15 -10.75 -33.57
N VAL A 95 15.22 -9.52 -33.05
CA VAL A 95 14.54 -9.14 -31.78
C VAL A 95 13.03 -9.31 -31.89
N ASN A 96 12.42 -8.93 -33.02
CA ASN A 96 10.99 -9.07 -33.22
C ASN A 96 10.53 -10.53 -33.31
N VAL A 97 11.33 -11.42 -33.90
CA VAL A 97 11.05 -12.86 -33.95
C VAL A 97 11.28 -13.50 -32.57
N SER A 98 12.39 -13.18 -31.90
CA SER A 98 12.68 -13.66 -30.54
C SER A 98 11.56 -13.33 -29.55
N ARG A 99 11.02 -12.10 -29.54
CA ARG A 99 9.88 -11.73 -28.68
C ARG A 99 8.58 -12.46 -29.01
N ARG A 100 8.40 -12.92 -30.25
CA ARG A 100 7.27 -13.78 -30.63
C ARG A 100 7.45 -15.19 -30.07
N LEU A 101 8.64 -15.75 -30.22
CA LEU A 101 9.01 -17.05 -29.67
C LEU A 101 8.83 -17.10 -28.15
N GLN A 102 9.28 -16.04 -27.43
CA GLN A 102 9.06 -15.92 -25.99
C GLN A 102 7.57 -15.96 -25.61
N ARG A 103 6.70 -15.23 -26.34
CA ARG A 103 5.26 -15.23 -26.09
C ARG A 103 4.59 -16.57 -26.37
N LEU A 104 5.19 -17.39 -27.23
CA LEU A 104 4.75 -18.75 -27.51
C LEU A 104 5.33 -19.79 -26.54
N GLY A 105 6.16 -19.38 -25.58
CA GLY A 105 6.76 -20.30 -24.61
C GLY A 105 7.99 -21.06 -25.12
N HIS A 106 8.66 -20.54 -26.15
CA HIS A 106 9.90 -21.11 -26.71
C HIS A 106 11.12 -20.20 -26.46
N PRO A 107 11.54 -20.00 -25.20
CA PRO A 107 12.66 -19.11 -24.86
C PRO A 107 14.01 -19.65 -25.35
N ASP A 108 14.20 -20.97 -25.46
CA ASP A 108 15.45 -21.56 -25.97
C ASP A 108 15.66 -21.26 -27.45
N LEU A 109 14.62 -21.46 -28.28
CA LEU A 109 14.65 -21.04 -29.70
C LEU A 109 14.83 -19.52 -29.83
N ALA A 110 14.25 -18.75 -28.91
CA ALA A 110 14.42 -17.30 -28.90
C ALA A 110 15.88 -16.87 -28.65
N VAL A 111 16.66 -17.67 -27.90
CA VAL A 111 18.11 -17.49 -27.74
C VAL A 111 18.82 -17.79 -29.04
N GLU A 112 18.57 -18.95 -29.65
CA GLU A 112 19.21 -19.37 -30.91
C GLU A 112 19.03 -18.30 -32.01
N ILE A 113 17.81 -17.76 -32.17
CA ILE A 113 17.53 -16.69 -33.13
C ILE A 113 18.32 -15.42 -32.86
N LEU A 114 18.52 -15.05 -31.60
CA LEU A 114 19.33 -13.86 -31.29
C LEU A 114 20.82 -14.13 -31.49
N GLU A 115 21.31 -15.32 -31.16
CA GLU A 115 22.70 -15.73 -31.42
C GLU A 115 23.02 -15.75 -32.92
N ASP A 116 22.11 -16.27 -33.75
CA ASP A 116 22.18 -16.17 -35.21
C ASP A 116 22.19 -14.70 -35.66
N GLY A 117 21.38 -13.85 -35.00
CA GLY A 117 21.39 -12.41 -35.19
C GLY A 117 22.75 -11.77 -34.90
N VAL A 118 23.44 -12.20 -33.84
CA VAL A 118 24.81 -11.75 -33.51
C VAL A 118 25.77 -12.11 -34.64
N GLN A 119 25.71 -13.34 -35.17
CA GLN A 119 26.56 -13.77 -36.28
C GLN A 119 26.26 -13.01 -37.57
N GLY A 120 24.97 -12.87 -37.93
CA GLY A 120 24.54 -12.23 -39.17
C GLY A 120 24.80 -10.73 -39.21
N VAL A 121 24.63 -10.04 -38.08
CA VAL A 121 24.90 -8.58 -37.97
C VAL A 121 26.39 -8.31 -37.71
N GLY A 122 27.12 -9.27 -37.14
CA GLY A 122 28.53 -9.13 -36.77
C GLY A 122 28.77 -8.30 -35.50
N SER A 123 27.76 -8.16 -34.64
CA SER A 123 27.86 -7.42 -33.37
C SER A 123 26.85 -7.94 -32.34
N GLU A 124 27.32 -8.15 -31.10
CA GLU A 124 26.50 -8.56 -29.95
C GLU A 124 25.76 -7.38 -29.30
N ASP A 125 26.23 -6.15 -29.52
CA ASP A 125 25.75 -4.95 -28.84
C ASP A 125 24.24 -4.68 -28.98
N PRO A 126 23.62 -4.84 -30.17
CA PRO A 126 22.19 -4.59 -30.32
C PRO A 126 21.31 -5.59 -29.56
N PHE A 127 21.88 -6.75 -29.19
CA PHE A 127 21.18 -7.88 -28.61
C PHE A 127 21.45 -8.05 -27.11
N THR A 128 22.38 -7.30 -26.53
CA THR A 128 22.85 -7.48 -25.14
C THR A 128 21.72 -7.48 -24.11
N TRP A 129 20.69 -6.63 -24.28
CA TRP A 129 19.53 -6.61 -23.38
C TRP A 129 18.66 -7.86 -23.54
N ASP A 130 18.18 -8.13 -24.76
CA ASP A 130 17.24 -9.24 -25.01
C ASP A 130 17.91 -10.62 -24.76
N LEU A 131 19.18 -10.80 -25.12
CA LEU A 131 19.96 -12.01 -24.78
C LEU A 131 20.22 -12.13 -23.28
N GLY A 132 20.55 -11.04 -22.58
CA GLY A 132 20.79 -11.06 -21.13
C GLY A 132 19.55 -11.51 -20.34
N GLU A 133 18.38 -11.00 -20.72
CA GLU A 133 17.09 -11.41 -20.16
C GLU A 133 16.77 -12.88 -20.47
N LEU A 134 16.93 -13.29 -21.74
CA LEU A 134 16.69 -14.66 -22.15
C LEU A 134 17.60 -15.66 -21.45
N TYR A 135 18.91 -15.38 -21.39
CA TYR A 135 19.86 -16.24 -20.67
C TYR A 135 19.54 -16.35 -19.18
N LEU A 136 19.01 -15.29 -18.55
CA LEU A 136 18.56 -15.36 -17.18
C LEU A 136 17.35 -16.29 -17.02
N VAL A 137 16.42 -16.27 -17.99
CA VAL A 137 15.22 -17.11 -17.98
C VAL A 137 15.52 -18.57 -18.30
N THR A 138 16.39 -18.84 -19.27
CA THR A 138 16.77 -20.20 -19.72
C THR A 138 17.80 -20.87 -18.81
N GLY A 139 18.37 -20.14 -17.84
CA GLY A 139 19.31 -20.70 -16.86
C GLY A 139 20.80 -20.58 -17.24
N ASN A 140 21.11 -19.88 -18.34
CA ASN A 140 22.47 -19.60 -18.79
C ASN A 140 23.08 -18.41 -18.01
N HIS A 141 23.19 -18.57 -16.69
CA HIS A 141 23.54 -17.50 -15.74
C HIS A 141 24.91 -16.86 -15.98
N HIS A 142 25.89 -17.62 -16.45
CA HIS A 142 27.22 -17.09 -16.76
C HIS A 142 27.18 -16.04 -17.89
N ASP A 143 26.48 -16.35 -18.99
CA ASP A 143 26.35 -15.43 -20.11
C ASP A 143 25.42 -14.27 -19.79
N ALA A 144 24.34 -14.51 -19.04
CA ALA A 144 23.48 -13.44 -18.53
C ALA A 144 24.30 -12.42 -17.72
N VAL A 145 25.13 -12.87 -16.78
CA VAL A 145 26.00 -12.00 -15.97
C VAL A 145 27.01 -11.26 -16.86
N ARG A 146 27.65 -11.94 -17.82
CA ARG A 146 28.60 -11.30 -18.73
C ARG A 146 27.96 -10.15 -19.49
N LEU A 147 26.80 -10.38 -20.11
CA LEU A 147 26.06 -9.37 -20.87
C LEU A 147 25.56 -8.22 -19.98
N HIS A 148 25.01 -8.51 -18.82
CA HIS A 148 24.56 -7.47 -17.88
C HIS A 148 25.73 -6.60 -17.38
N LEU A 149 26.89 -7.20 -17.12
CA LEU A 149 28.09 -6.44 -16.74
C LEU A 149 28.63 -5.60 -17.89
N GLN A 150 28.65 -6.12 -19.13
CA GLN A 150 29.00 -5.34 -20.31
C GLN A 150 28.03 -4.17 -20.53
N LEU A 151 26.73 -4.40 -20.31
CA LEU A 151 25.71 -3.37 -20.41
C LEU A 151 25.93 -2.26 -19.37
N LEU A 152 26.21 -2.60 -18.11
CA LEU A 152 26.50 -1.62 -17.06
C LEU A 152 27.80 -0.84 -17.30
N GLN A 153 28.79 -1.46 -17.92
CA GLN A 153 30.05 -0.77 -18.29
C GLN A 153 29.80 0.30 -19.36
N ARG A 154 28.91 0.05 -20.31
CA ARG A 154 28.55 1.01 -21.38
C ARG A 154 27.55 2.06 -20.92
N ASP A 155 26.54 1.64 -20.17
CA ASP A 155 25.41 2.47 -19.74
C ASP A 155 25.09 2.22 -18.26
N PRO A 156 25.75 2.96 -17.34
CA PRO A 156 25.50 2.88 -15.90
C PRO A 156 24.04 3.07 -15.48
N HIS A 157 23.25 3.83 -16.26
CA HIS A 157 21.85 4.08 -15.94
C HIS A 157 21.00 2.82 -16.03
N ARG A 158 21.49 1.77 -16.72
CA ARG A 158 20.85 0.44 -16.80
C ARG A 158 20.77 -0.31 -15.48
N LEU A 159 21.47 0.14 -14.44
CA LEU A 159 21.40 -0.45 -13.11
C LEU A 159 19.96 -0.52 -12.59
N LEU A 160 19.16 0.54 -12.79
CA LEU A 160 17.77 0.56 -12.33
C LEU A 160 16.93 -0.50 -13.05
N GLN A 161 17.07 -0.64 -14.36
CA GLN A 161 16.33 -1.62 -15.15
C GLN A 161 16.73 -3.05 -14.77
N LEU A 162 18.01 -3.31 -14.54
CA LEU A 162 18.49 -4.63 -14.10
C LEU A 162 18.03 -4.97 -12.69
N GLN A 163 18.04 -4.02 -11.75
CA GLN A 163 17.47 -4.23 -10.41
C GLN A 163 15.98 -4.57 -10.49
N GLY A 164 15.22 -3.82 -11.29
CA GLY A 164 13.79 -4.10 -11.53
C GLY A 164 13.54 -5.48 -12.13
N LEU A 165 14.38 -5.92 -13.07
CA LEU A 165 14.30 -7.28 -13.62
C LEU A 165 14.49 -8.35 -12.53
N LEU A 166 15.47 -8.18 -11.65
CA LEU A 166 15.69 -9.11 -10.53
C LEU A 166 14.55 -9.05 -9.50
N ASP A 167 13.97 -7.88 -9.25
CA ASP A 167 12.81 -7.73 -8.37
C ASP A 167 11.61 -8.51 -8.90
N VAL A 168 11.31 -8.38 -10.20
CA VAL A 168 10.25 -9.15 -10.86
C VAL A 168 10.52 -10.65 -10.76
N LEU A 169 11.75 -11.09 -11.04
CA LEU A 169 12.13 -12.49 -10.91
C LEU A 169 11.93 -13.01 -9.49
N SER A 170 12.26 -12.21 -8.46
CA SER A 170 12.08 -12.59 -7.05
C SER A 170 10.60 -12.79 -6.65
N MET A 171 9.68 -12.12 -7.34
CA MET A 171 8.23 -12.20 -7.06
C MET A 171 7.53 -13.33 -7.82
N GLN A 172 8.17 -13.93 -8.81
CA GLN A 172 7.54 -14.86 -9.74
C GLN A 172 7.53 -16.33 -9.29
N GLU A 173 7.95 -16.68 -8.07
CA GLU A 173 8.05 -18.10 -7.64
C GLU A 173 6.73 -18.88 -7.84
N ALA A 174 5.58 -18.26 -7.58
CA ALA A 174 4.27 -18.89 -7.78
C ALA A 174 3.92 -19.11 -9.28
N ALA A 175 4.40 -18.24 -10.17
CA ALA A 175 4.11 -18.30 -11.61
C ALA A 175 5.18 -19.08 -12.40
N SER A 176 6.39 -19.20 -11.86
CA SER A 176 7.53 -19.84 -12.49
C SER A 176 8.36 -20.59 -11.42
N PRO A 177 8.01 -21.86 -11.14
CA PRO A 177 8.74 -22.68 -10.18
C PRO A 177 10.24 -22.70 -10.50
N GLY A 178 11.09 -22.40 -9.50
CA GLY A 178 12.54 -22.31 -9.68
C GLY A 178 13.06 -20.93 -10.08
N ALA A 179 12.22 -19.89 -10.08
CA ALA A 179 12.65 -18.49 -10.22
C ALA A 179 13.66 -18.11 -9.12
N HIS A 180 13.40 -18.51 -7.87
CA HIS A 180 14.32 -18.30 -6.76
C HIS A 180 15.67 -18.99 -7.01
N LYS A 181 15.66 -20.23 -7.51
CA LYS A 181 16.90 -20.96 -7.85
C LYS A 181 17.70 -20.22 -8.93
N ARG A 182 17.04 -19.78 -10.01
CA ARG A 182 17.68 -19.00 -11.08
C ARG A 182 18.32 -17.72 -10.55
N LEU A 183 17.63 -17.03 -9.63
CA LEU A 183 18.16 -15.83 -8.98
C LEU A 183 19.40 -16.15 -8.11
N VAL A 184 19.38 -17.27 -7.37
CA VAL A 184 20.53 -17.73 -6.58
C VAL A 184 21.73 -18.05 -7.48
N ASP A 185 21.51 -18.81 -8.55
CA ASP A 185 22.57 -19.22 -9.49
C ASP A 185 23.14 -18.00 -10.25
N TYR A 186 22.28 -17.05 -10.64
CA TYR A 186 22.69 -15.75 -11.18
C TYR A 186 23.54 -14.96 -10.18
N THR A 187 23.10 -14.86 -8.93
CA THR A 187 23.81 -14.13 -7.87
C THR A 187 25.19 -14.74 -7.59
N GLN A 188 25.30 -16.07 -7.60
CA GLN A 188 26.57 -16.77 -7.46
C GLN A 188 27.52 -16.50 -8.64
N SER A 189 26.98 -16.53 -9.87
CA SER A 189 27.73 -16.22 -11.09
C SER A 189 28.23 -14.77 -11.09
N LEU A 190 27.39 -13.83 -10.67
CA LEU A 190 27.72 -12.41 -10.51
C LEU A 190 28.81 -12.21 -9.46
N ARG A 191 28.68 -12.86 -8.30
CA ARG A 191 29.70 -12.84 -7.23
C ARG A 191 31.04 -13.36 -7.74
N HIS A 192 31.04 -14.42 -8.55
CA HIS A 192 32.28 -14.98 -9.10
C HIS A 192 32.94 -14.04 -10.12
N ALA A 193 32.17 -13.50 -11.06
CA ALA A 193 32.66 -12.57 -12.09
C ALA A 193 33.25 -11.28 -11.48
N LEU A 194 32.68 -10.82 -10.36
CA LEU A 194 33.14 -9.61 -9.67
C LEU A 194 34.32 -9.82 -8.70
N LYS A 195 34.86 -11.05 -8.58
CA LYS A 195 36.13 -11.25 -7.86
C LYS A 195 37.31 -10.59 -8.57
N THR A 196 37.26 -10.51 -9.90
CA THR A 196 38.32 -9.99 -10.77
C THR A 196 38.05 -8.56 -11.24
N SER A 197 36.80 -8.10 -11.21
CA SER A 197 36.38 -6.76 -11.64
C SER A 197 35.59 -6.04 -10.55
N SER A 198 36.08 -4.86 -10.15
CA SER A 198 35.61 -4.13 -8.97
C SER A 198 34.92 -2.80 -9.30
N GLN A 199 34.17 -2.73 -10.41
CA GLN A 199 33.41 -1.51 -10.71
C GLN A 199 32.29 -1.29 -9.67
N PRO A 200 32.17 -0.09 -9.07
CA PRO A 200 31.19 0.17 -8.02
C PRO A 200 29.74 -0.11 -8.44
N ILE A 201 29.35 0.28 -9.65
CA ILE A 201 27.98 0.09 -10.17
C ILE A 201 27.62 -1.41 -10.23
N SER A 202 28.55 -2.26 -10.64
CA SER A 202 28.33 -3.71 -10.66
C SER A 202 28.22 -4.31 -9.26
N GLN A 203 28.95 -3.76 -8.29
CA GLN A 203 28.84 -4.14 -6.87
C GLN A 203 27.48 -3.75 -6.27
N LEU A 204 26.89 -2.63 -6.72
CA LEU A 204 25.51 -2.25 -6.34
C LEU A 204 24.48 -3.26 -6.85
N LEU A 205 24.64 -3.78 -8.08
CA LEU A 205 23.79 -4.85 -8.59
C LEU A 205 23.94 -6.13 -7.76
N LEU A 206 25.17 -6.50 -7.39
CA LEU A 206 25.43 -7.65 -6.54
C LEU A 206 24.80 -7.49 -5.14
N ALA A 207 24.92 -6.31 -4.53
CA ALA A 207 24.28 -6.05 -3.24
C ALA A 207 22.76 -6.25 -3.32
N HIS A 208 22.11 -5.76 -4.38
CA HIS A 208 20.67 -5.95 -4.61
C HIS A 208 20.30 -7.43 -4.80
N ALA A 209 21.05 -8.15 -5.64
CA ALA A 209 20.83 -9.58 -5.86
C ALA A 209 21.00 -10.43 -4.58
N LEU A 210 21.94 -10.04 -3.72
CA LEU A 210 22.14 -10.68 -2.41
C LEU A 210 20.97 -10.43 -1.45
N LEU A 211 20.38 -9.24 -1.47
CA LEU A 211 19.17 -8.95 -0.71
C LEU A 211 18.02 -9.86 -1.15
N LEU A 212 17.77 -9.96 -2.46
CA LEU A 212 16.68 -10.76 -3.01
C LEU A 212 16.85 -12.28 -2.81
N THR A 213 18.09 -12.74 -2.62
CA THR A 213 18.40 -14.15 -2.29
C THR A 213 18.46 -14.42 -0.78
N GLY A 214 18.00 -13.49 0.07
CA GLY A 214 17.93 -13.67 1.52
C GLY A 214 19.26 -13.47 2.26
N GLN A 215 20.24 -12.80 1.65
CA GLN A 215 21.56 -12.48 2.23
C GLN A 215 21.75 -10.96 2.41
N PRO A 216 20.86 -10.25 3.15
CA PRO A 216 20.93 -8.80 3.30
C PRO A 216 22.23 -8.33 3.99
N GLY A 217 22.81 -9.15 4.89
CA GLY A 217 24.06 -8.83 5.57
C GLY A 217 25.26 -8.73 4.63
N SER A 218 25.36 -9.63 3.65
CA SER A 218 26.42 -9.58 2.65
C SER A 218 26.23 -8.41 1.68
N GLY A 219 24.98 -8.13 1.29
CA GLY A 219 24.66 -6.95 0.49
C GLY A 219 25.03 -5.65 1.20
N TYR A 220 24.63 -5.51 2.48
CA TYR A 220 24.97 -4.36 3.31
C TYR A 220 26.49 -4.15 3.44
N GLN A 221 27.27 -5.22 3.67
CA GLN A 221 28.73 -5.13 3.76
C GLN A 221 29.39 -4.62 2.46
N ILE A 222 28.82 -4.96 1.30
CA ILE A 222 29.29 -4.40 0.02
C ILE A 222 29.02 -2.90 -0.03
N LEU A 223 27.79 -2.49 0.31
CA LEU A 223 27.40 -1.07 0.34
C LEU A 223 28.28 -0.27 1.30
N GLU A 224 28.51 -0.76 2.52
CA GLU A 224 29.38 -0.13 3.51
C GLU A 224 30.81 0.06 2.97
N LYS A 225 31.40 -0.97 2.35
CA LYS A 225 32.72 -0.85 1.73
C LYS A 225 32.75 0.17 0.59
N LEU A 226 31.73 0.20 -0.27
CA LEU A 226 31.66 1.16 -1.38
C LEU A 226 31.62 2.59 -0.88
N THR A 227 30.95 2.83 0.25
CA THR A 227 30.85 4.16 0.85
C THR A 227 32.14 4.64 1.51
N MET A 228 33.06 3.73 1.87
CA MET A 228 34.35 4.08 2.48
C MET A 228 35.45 4.43 1.47
N VAL A 229 35.33 4.00 0.21
CA VAL A 229 36.48 3.87 -0.71
C VAL A 229 36.57 4.96 -1.80
N GLN A 230 35.56 5.83 -2.04
CA GLN A 230 35.64 6.83 -3.12
C GLN A 230 35.00 8.20 -2.82
N PRO A 231 35.60 9.33 -3.30
CA PRO A 231 34.98 10.65 -3.24
C PRO A 231 34.15 10.94 -4.51
N ALA A 232 33.01 11.64 -4.34
CA ALA A 232 32.26 12.54 -5.26
C ALA A 232 31.41 12.04 -6.49
N PRO A 233 31.91 11.53 -7.64
CA PRO A 233 31.10 11.52 -8.87
C PRO A 233 30.04 10.40 -8.92
N GLN A 234 30.03 9.47 -7.97
CA GLN A 234 29.03 8.40 -7.88
C GLN A 234 28.20 8.45 -6.58
N ALA A 235 28.35 9.50 -5.78
CA ALA A 235 27.67 9.63 -4.49
C ALA A 235 26.14 9.54 -4.63
N GLU A 236 25.57 10.18 -5.66
CA GLU A 236 24.13 10.10 -5.95
C GLU A 236 23.68 8.70 -6.36
N THR A 237 24.48 7.98 -7.13
CA THR A 237 24.16 6.60 -7.55
C THR A 237 24.21 5.65 -6.36
N ILE A 238 25.20 5.80 -5.49
CA ILE A 238 25.33 5.03 -4.24
C ILE A 238 24.19 5.39 -3.29
N ALA A 239 23.85 6.67 -3.13
CA ALA A 239 22.73 7.12 -2.31
C ALA A 239 21.40 6.55 -2.83
N SER A 240 21.15 6.62 -4.14
CA SER A 240 19.95 6.02 -4.75
C SER A 240 19.89 4.51 -4.53
N ALA A 241 21.02 3.80 -4.66
CA ALA A 241 21.09 2.38 -4.40
C ALA A 241 20.87 2.03 -2.91
N LEU A 242 21.42 2.82 -1.98
CA LEU A 242 21.17 2.69 -0.54
C LEU A 242 19.69 2.88 -0.22
N THR A 243 19.04 3.90 -0.79
CA THR A 243 17.59 4.12 -0.64
C THR A 243 16.80 2.91 -1.09
N ARG A 244 17.04 2.40 -2.30
CA ARG A 244 16.34 1.22 -2.83
C ARG A 244 16.60 -0.03 -2.00
N PHE A 245 17.85 -0.24 -1.57
CA PHE A 245 18.21 -1.37 -0.73
C PHE A 245 17.46 -1.31 0.61
N ALA A 246 17.36 -0.13 1.23
CA ALA A 246 16.62 0.08 2.47
C ALA A 246 15.11 -0.15 2.30
N GLU A 247 14.52 0.40 1.24
CA GLU A 247 13.10 0.20 0.88
C GLU A 247 12.78 -1.27 0.63
N ARG A 248 13.67 -1.99 -0.08
CA ARG A 248 13.49 -3.41 -0.34
C ARG A 248 13.69 -4.25 0.93
N CYS A 249 14.60 -3.86 1.82
CA CYS A 249 14.71 -4.47 3.16
C CYS A 249 13.42 -4.29 3.96
N GLU A 250 12.78 -3.12 3.89
CA GLU A 250 11.49 -2.86 4.54
C GLU A 250 10.40 -3.79 4.00
N GLN A 251 10.26 -3.88 2.67
CA GLN A 251 9.27 -4.75 2.01
C GLN A 251 9.47 -6.23 2.33
N LEU A 252 10.72 -6.68 2.46
CA LEU A 252 11.06 -8.07 2.79
C LEU A 252 11.09 -8.35 4.30
N GLY A 253 10.80 -7.35 5.15
CA GLY A 253 10.79 -7.50 6.61
C GLY A 253 12.17 -7.56 7.27
N HIS A 254 13.25 -7.19 6.58
CA HIS A 254 14.63 -7.12 7.09
C HIS A 254 14.89 -5.84 7.90
N THR A 255 14.11 -5.67 8.96
CA THR A 255 14.05 -4.49 9.83
C THR A 255 15.39 -3.99 10.35
N GLY A 256 16.29 -4.89 10.76
CA GLY A 256 17.61 -4.54 11.27
C GLY A 256 18.54 -3.93 10.21
N PHE A 257 18.42 -4.37 8.95
CA PHE A 257 19.20 -3.84 7.84
C PHE A 257 18.58 -2.57 7.25
N THR A 258 17.26 -2.40 7.32
CA THR A 258 16.58 -1.15 6.96
C THR A 258 17.18 0.04 7.72
N THR A 259 17.23 -0.03 9.06
CA THR A 259 17.75 1.07 9.89
C THR A 259 19.22 1.35 9.60
N ARG A 260 20.08 0.30 9.56
CA ARG A 260 21.51 0.46 9.29
C ARG A 260 21.78 1.05 7.90
N THR A 261 20.98 0.69 6.90
CA THR A 261 21.15 1.21 5.54
C THR A 261 20.77 2.69 5.47
N TYR A 262 19.71 3.10 6.16
CA TYR A 262 19.37 4.52 6.31
C TYR A 262 20.45 5.29 7.10
N ASP A 263 21.00 4.72 8.18
CA ASP A 263 22.13 5.33 8.89
C ASP A 263 23.35 5.52 7.98
N LEU A 264 23.61 4.55 7.12
CA LEU A 264 24.68 4.61 6.13
C LEU A 264 24.41 5.69 5.07
N LEU A 265 23.17 5.79 4.57
CA LEU A 265 22.75 6.81 3.61
C LEU A 265 23.00 8.23 4.15
N SER A 266 22.62 8.49 5.41
CA SER A 266 22.81 9.80 6.05
C SER A 266 24.29 10.23 6.14
N ARG A 267 25.22 9.28 6.27
CA ARG A 267 26.66 9.58 6.37
C ARG A 267 27.30 9.90 5.02
N VAL A 268 26.77 9.33 3.94
CA VAL A 268 27.40 9.34 2.62
C VAL A 268 27.04 10.57 1.81
N SER A 269 25.79 11.03 1.92
CA SER A 269 25.29 12.02 0.99
C SER A 269 25.82 13.43 1.26
N GLY A 270 26.03 13.84 2.52
CA GLY A 270 26.34 15.24 2.91
C GLY A 270 25.25 16.26 2.53
N ASP A 271 24.38 15.89 1.58
CA ASP A 271 23.17 16.54 1.13
C ASP A 271 22.06 16.35 2.17
N GLY A 272 21.45 17.48 2.54
CA GLY A 272 20.31 17.53 3.45
C GLY A 272 19.10 16.75 2.95
N THR A 273 18.96 16.53 1.63
CA THR A 273 17.82 15.82 1.03
C THR A 273 17.76 14.35 1.40
N PHE A 274 18.87 13.63 1.26
CA PHE A 274 18.94 12.22 1.63
C PHE A 274 18.95 12.03 3.15
N THR A 275 19.55 12.97 3.88
CA THR A 275 19.51 12.98 5.35
C THR A 275 18.07 13.13 5.86
N GLU A 276 17.31 14.07 5.29
CA GLU A 276 15.90 14.28 5.58
C GLU A 276 15.08 13.02 5.25
N THR A 277 15.26 12.45 4.06
CA THR A 277 14.55 11.23 3.63
C THR A 277 14.85 10.06 4.58
N SER A 278 16.12 9.88 4.95
CA SER A 278 16.56 8.86 5.89
C SER A 278 15.87 9.02 7.25
N LEU A 279 15.95 10.21 7.84
CA LEU A 279 15.35 10.51 9.14
C LEU A 279 13.83 10.32 9.12
N GLN A 280 13.15 10.77 8.05
CA GLN A 280 11.71 10.59 7.89
C GLN A 280 11.31 9.11 7.88
N ARG A 281 12.02 8.29 7.11
CA ARG A 281 11.75 6.84 7.01
C ARG A 281 12.02 6.14 8.34
N GLN A 282 13.13 6.46 9.00
CA GLN A 282 13.45 5.90 10.31
C GLN A 282 12.42 6.30 11.38
N ALA A 283 12.03 7.58 11.44
CA ALA A 283 11.05 8.08 12.41
C ALA A 283 9.68 7.40 12.22
N THR A 284 9.22 7.30 10.97
CA THR A 284 7.97 6.62 10.63
C THR A 284 8.00 5.14 11.02
N LEU A 285 9.13 4.46 10.78
CA LEU A 285 9.31 3.05 11.13
C LEU A 285 9.27 2.83 12.65
N GLN A 286 9.88 3.70 13.45
CA GLN A 286 9.86 3.60 14.91
C GLN A 286 8.48 3.95 15.47
N SER A 287 7.80 4.95 14.91
CA SER A 287 6.42 5.31 15.25
C SER A 287 5.47 4.11 15.04
N ARG A 288 5.56 3.42 13.90
CA ARG A 288 4.76 2.20 13.63
C ARG A 288 5.05 1.03 14.56
N ARG A 289 6.21 1.01 15.23
CA ARG A 289 6.59 -0.04 16.19
C ARG A 289 6.17 0.27 17.63
N GLY A 290 5.59 1.44 17.90
CA GLY A 290 5.31 1.89 19.26
C GLY A 290 6.59 2.18 20.05
N ASN A 291 7.65 2.65 19.39
CA ASN A 291 8.87 3.12 20.04
C ASN A 291 8.85 4.66 20.07
N GLU A 292 7.92 5.26 20.83
CA GLU A 292 7.62 6.69 20.79
C GLU A 292 8.86 7.53 21.11
N SER A 293 9.63 7.16 22.14
CA SER A 293 10.82 7.91 22.57
C SER A 293 11.88 8.05 21.47
N VAL A 294 12.11 6.97 20.71
CA VAL A 294 13.06 6.97 19.58
C VAL A 294 12.48 7.75 18.40
N ALA A 295 11.19 7.56 18.11
CA ALA A 295 10.50 8.28 17.03
C ALA A 295 10.53 9.80 17.27
N ILE A 296 10.22 10.26 18.49
CA ILE A 296 10.28 11.66 18.92
C ILE A 296 11.69 12.23 18.69
N SER A 297 12.74 11.52 19.11
CA SER A 297 14.13 11.96 18.89
C SER A 297 14.44 12.14 17.40
N LEU A 298 13.99 11.20 16.55
CA LEU A 298 14.20 11.25 15.11
C LEU A 298 13.40 12.38 14.45
N TYR A 299 12.14 12.61 14.85
CA TYR A 299 11.34 13.73 14.34
C TYR A 299 11.94 15.10 14.73
N ARG A 300 12.45 15.26 15.96
CA ARG A 300 13.17 16.48 16.38
C ARG A 300 14.41 16.74 15.50
N GLN A 301 15.17 15.69 15.18
CA GLN A 301 16.30 15.79 14.24
C GLN A 301 15.84 16.12 12.82
N LEU A 302 14.78 15.45 12.33
CA LEU A 302 14.20 15.67 11.00
C LEU A 302 13.78 17.12 10.80
N ILE A 303 13.03 17.69 11.75
CA ILE A 303 12.58 19.09 11.71
C ILE A 303 13.79 20.04 11.66
N THR A 304 14.83 19.76 12.46
CA THR A 304 16.06 20.56 12.46
C THR A 304 16.79 20.52 11.11
N VAL A 305 16.88 19.33 10.49
CA VAL A 305 17.50 19.15 9.18
C VAL A 305 16.68 19.83 8.09
N ALA A 306 15.35 19.62 8.08
CA ALA A 306 14.45 20.20 7.09
C ALA A 306 14.46 21.74 7.15
N ALA A 307 14.46 22.33 8.35
CA ALA A 307 14.48 23.78 8.54
C ALA A 307 15.79 24.45 8.09
N ARG A 308 16.91 23.72 8.06
CA ARG A 308 18.22 24.23 7.62
C ARG A 308 18.39 24.19 6.11
N ARG A 309 17.47 23.59 5.36
CA ARG A 309 17.62 23.48 3.92
C ARG A 309 17.39 24.81 3.20
N PRO A 310 18.10 25.08 2.09
CA PRO A 310 17.92 26.30 1.31
C PRO A 310 16.49 26.52 0.80
N ASP A 311 15.76 25.42 0.58
CA ASP A 311 14.37 25.39 0.08
C ASP A 311 13.31 25.29 1.19
N ALA A 312 13.70 25.41 2.47
CA ALA A 312 12.80 25.27 3.61
C ALA A 312 11.65 26.29 3.58
N ALA A 313 11.88 27.48 3.02
CA ALA A 313 10.86 28.52 2.92
C ALA A 313 9.69 28.12 2.00
N GLN A 314 9.95 27.32 0.97
CA GLN A 314 8.93 26.79 0.06
C GLN A 314 8.25 25.53 0.62
N ARG A 315 8.88 24.85 1.57
CA ARG A 315 8.44 23.55 2.13
C ARG A 315 7.89 23.65 3.56
N LYS A 316 7.33 24.81 3.91
CA LYS A 316 6.74 25.03 5.23
C LYS A 316 5.65 24.02 5.57
N SER A 317 4.87 23.58 4.58
CA SER A 317 3.83 22.55 4.77
C SER A 317 4.42 21.18 5.12
N ASP A 318 5.53 20.79 4.50
CA ASP A 318 6.21 19.52 4.81
C ASP A 318 6.77 19.54 6.25
N VAL A 319 7.42 20.65 6.63
CA VAL A 319 7.93 20.83 8.00
C VAL A 319 6.80 20.83 9.01
N ALA A 320 5.68 21.49 8.71
CA ALA A 320 4.50 21.49 9.56
C ALA A 320 3.89 20.10 9.74
N ALA A 321 3.93 19.24 8.71
CA ALA A 321 3.51 17.85 8.82
C ALA A 321 4.42 17.04 9.76
N TYR A 322 5.74 17.28 9.75
CA TYR A 322 6.66 16.65 10.71
C TYR A 322 6.43 17.15 12.14
N GLU A 323 6.18 18.44 12.33
CA GLU A 323 5.84 19.02 13.62
C GLU A 323 4.50 18.46 14.15
N LEU A 324 3.51 18.26 13.29
CA LEU A 324 2.22 17.67 13.66
C LEU A 324 2.37 16.22 14.15
N GLU A 325 3.16 15.39 13.46
CA GLU A 325 3.45 14.02 13.94
C GLU A 325 4.28 14.01 15.23
N LEU A 326 5.22 14.95 15.39
CA LEU A 326 5.95 15.11 16.65
C LEU A 326 4.99 15.41 17.80
N ALA A 327 4.07 16.38 17.62
CA ALA A 327 3.08 16.72 18.64
C ALA A 327 2.19 15.51 19.02
N ARG A 328 1.71 14.77 18.02
CA ARG A 328 0.93 13.53 18.24
C ARG A 328 1.70 12.52 19.09
N LEU A 329 2.98 12.28 18.76
CA LEU A 329 3.83 11.34 19.51
C LEU A 329 4.14 11.84 20.92
N SER A 330 4.40 13.14 21.09
CA SER A 330 4.61 13.76 22.40
C SER A 330 3.38 13.58 23.29
N LEU A 331 2.17 13.79 22.76
CA LEU A 331 0.93 13.54 23.51
C LEU A 331 0.80 12.07 23.93
N LEU A 332 1.06 11.13 23.01
CA LEU A 332 1.04 9.68 23.32
C LEU A 332 2.06 9.28 24.39
N ALA A 333 3.22 9.96 24.42
CA ALA A 333 4.26 9.74 25.42
C ALA A 333 3.97 10.43 26.77
N GLY A 334 2.84 11.13 26.91
CA GLY A 334 2.49 11.90 28.11
C GLY A 334 3.16 13.28 28.20
N GLU A 335 3.84 13.74 27.15
CA GLU A 335 4.48 15.05 27.04
C GLU A 335 3.48 16.12 26.52
N ALA A 336 2.30 16.22 27.17
CA ALA A 336 1.18 17.07 26.71
C ALA A 336 1.56 18.56 26.58
N THR A 337 2.45 19.07 27.43
CA THR A 337 2.95 20.45 27.35
C THR A 337 3.72 20.72 26.06
N GLU A 338 4.56 19.79 25.61
CA GLU A 338 5.30 19.95 24.35
C GLU A 338 4.33 19.87 23.16
N SER A 339 3.44 18.86 23.16
CA SER A 339 2.39 18.72 22.14
C SER A 339 1.60 20.03 21.98
N ARG A 340 1.10 20.57 23.08
CA ARG A 340 0.36 21.84 23.08
C ARG A 340 1.16 22.99 22.48
N GLN A 341 2.41 23.18 22.89
CA GLN A 341 3.26 24.29 22.40
C GLN A 341 3.52 24.22 20.90
N ILE A 342 3.70 23.01 20.37
CA ILE A 342 3.86 22.80 18.92
C ILE A 342 2.55 23.13 18.20
N LEU A 343 1.44 22.58 18.68
CA LEU A 343 0.13 22.70 18.02
C LEU A 343 -0.41 24.13 18.02
N ASP A 344 -0.27 24.88 19.12
CA ASP A 344 -0.72 26.28 19.20
C ASP A 344 0.02 27.16 18.17
N ARG A 345 1.33 26.91 17.99
CA ARG A 345 2.12 27.55 16.94
C ARG A 345 1.65 27.13 15.54
N LEU A 346 1.42 25.84 15.31
CA LEU A 346 1.00 25.34 14.00
C LEU A 346 -0.35 25.91 13.58
N THR A 347 -1.35 25.87 14.46
CA THR A 347 -2.73 26.33 14.17
C THR A 347 -2.79 27.83 13.89
N SER A 348 -1.89 28.63 14.48
CA SER A 348 -1.85 30.08 14.27
C SER A 348 -1.13 30.53 12.99
N THR A 349 -0.38 29.64 12.32
CA THR A 349 0.41 30.01 11.12
C THR A 349 -0.38 30.04 9.82
N GLY A 350 -1.52 29.34 9.74
CA GLY A 350 -2.30 29.19 8.50
C GLY A 350 -1.59 28.38 7.40
N ILE A 351 -0.55 27.61 7.74
CA ILE A 351 0.25 26.81 6.79
C ILE A 351 -0.38 25.43 6.52
N LEU A 352 -1.19 24.93 7.45
CA LEU A 352 -1.80 23.61 7.36
C LEU A 352 -2.95 23.58 6.34
N GLN A 353 -3.07 22.46 5.63
CA GLN A 353 -4.28 22.18 4.85
C GLN A 353 -5.44 21.84 5.79
N GLU A 354 -6.67 21.99 5.31
CA GLU A 354 -7.87 21.82 6.15
C GLU A 354 -7.91 20.50 6.95
N PRO A 355 -7.61 19.31 6.38
CA PRO A 355 -7.58 18.07 7.16
C PRO A 355 -6.50 18.06 8.24
N GLN A 356 -5.34 18.66 7.96
CA GLN A 356 -4.24 18.77 8.92
C GLN A 356 -4.58 19.80 10.02
N GLN A 357 -5.28 20.88 9.68
CA GLN A 357 -5.75 21.88 10.64
C GLN A 357 -6.77 21.26 11.60
N VAL A 358 -7.74 20.48 11.10
CA VAL A 358 -8.69 19.73 11.93
C VAL A 358 -7.95 18.77 12.86
N GLN A 359 -6.99 18.00 12.34
CA GLN A 359 -6.17 17.10 13.16
C GLN A 359 -5.37 17.85 14.23
N ALA A 360 -4.75 18.98 13.88
CA ALA A 360 -3.98 19.79 14.80
C ALA A 360 -4.84 20.39 15.92
N LEU A 361 -6.02 20.92 15.58
CA LEU A 361 -6.97 21.45 16.56
C LEU A 361 -7.50 20.36 17.48
N HIS A 362 -7.82 19.19 16.95
CA HIS A 362 -8.24 18.04 17.76
C HIS A 362 -7.14 17.63 18.75
N LEU A 363 -5.90 17.44 18.29
CA LEU A 363 -4.78 17.11 19.17
C LEU A 363 -4.48 18.23 20.20
N LEU A 364 -4.73 19.49 19.83
CA LEU A 364 -4.54 20.62 20.73
C LEU A 364 -5.58 20.57 21.85
N VAL A 365 -6.84 20.31 21.51
CA VAL A 365 -7.92 20.12 22.48
C VAL A 365 -7.61 18.93 23.41
N GLU A 366 -7.15 17.80 22.90
CA GLU A 366 -6.71 16.65 23.71
C GLU A 366 -5.54 17.00 24.65
N SER A 367 -4.59 17.80 24.17
CA SER A 367 -3.47 18.29 25.00
C SER A 367 -3.96 19.24 26.10
N LEU A 368 -4.95 20.10 25.82
CA LEU A 368 -5.55 21.01 26.80
C LEU A 368 -6.35 20.25 27.86
N TRP A 369 -7.12 19.24 27.47
CA TRP A 369 -7.79 18.34 28.42
C TRP A 369 -6.77 17.63 29.31
N SER A 370 -5.67 17.13 28.74
CA SER A 370 -4.61 16.47 29.51
C SER A 370 -3.93 17.39 30.54
N LEU A 371 -3.94 18.70 30.31
CA LEU A 371 -3.32 19.72 31.18
C LEU A 371 -4.29 20.41 32.14
N ASP A 372 -5.57 19.99 32.18
CA ASP A 372 -6.65 20.66 32.94
C ASP A 372 -6.88 22.14 32.53
N GLU A 373 -6.53 22.53 31.31
CA GLU A 373 -6.62 23.91 30.82
C GLU A 373 -7.94 24.22 30.11
N SER A 374 -9.02 23.99 30.84
CA SER A 374 -10.37 23.93 30.26
C SER A 374 -10.91 25.25 29.69
N GLU A 375 -10.43 26.40 30.17
CA GLU A 375 -10.83 27.72 29.63
C GLU A 375 -10.40 27.88 28.16
N SER A 376 -9.33 27.19 27.76
CA SER A 376 -8.79 27.26 26.40
C SER A 376 -9.44 26.26 25.43
N VAL A 377 -10.22 25.29 25.94
CA VAL A 377 -10.79 24.19 25.12
C VAL A 377 -11.88 24.71 24.18
N ARG A 378 -12.87 25.43 24.70
CA ARG A 378 -14.02 25.88 23.92
C ARG A 378 -13.65 26.72 22.69
N PRO A 379 -12.77 27.75 22.79
CA PRO A 379 -12.38 28.52 21.62
C PRO A 379 -11.77 27.67 20.50
N LYS A 380 -11.04 26.61 20.85
CA LYS A 380 -10.42 25.70 19.87
C LYS A 380 -11.39 24.73 19.24
N LEU A 381 -12.40 24.30 19.98
CA LEU A 381 -13.53 23.57 19.42
C LEU A 381 -14.36 24.45 18.46
N GLU A 382 -14.61 25.71 18.80
CA GLU A 382 -15.30 26.66 17.91
C GLU A 382 -14.51 26.95 16.63
N GLU A 383 -13.17 27.08 16.74
CA GLU A 383 -12.27 27.18 15.58
C GLU A 383 -12.37 25.95 14.68
N MET A 384 -12.41 24.75 15.27
CA MET A 384 -12.54 23.48 14.54
C MET A 384 -13.92 23.31 13.91
N ALA A 385 -14.99 23.80 14.56
CA ALA A 385 -16.35 23.77 14.03
C ALA A 385 -16.53 24.61 12.76
N ALA A 386 -15.67 25.63 12.55
CA ALA A 386 -15.67 26.42 11.33
C ALA A 386 -15.09 25.67 10.11
N LEU A 387 -14.46 24.51 10.32
CA LEU A 387 -13.86 23.68 9.28
C LEU A 387 -14.82 22.54 8.91
N PRO A 388 -15.12 22.30 7.61
CA PRO A 388 -16.06 21.26 7.19
C PRO A 388 -15.75 19.86 7.73
N GLY A 389 -14.47 19.45 7.75
CA GLY A 389 -14.05 18.16 8.29
C GLY A 389 -14.02 18.09 9.82
N GLY A 390 -14.14 19.23 10.50
CA GLY A 390 -14.07 19.36 11.96
C GLY A 390 -15.43 19.44 12.65
N VAL A 391 -16.53 19.67 11.92
CA VAL A 391 -17.87 19.91 12.50
C VAL A 391 -18.29 18.82 13.49
N GLY A 392 -18.18 17.55 13.10
CA GLY A 392 -18.61 16.42 13.94
C GLY A 392 -17.80 16.29 15.23
N ILE A 393 -16.47 16.36 15.12
CA ILE A 393 -15.55 16.30 16.27
C ILE A 393 -15.81 17.49 17.20
N ALA A 394 -15.99 18.69 16.63
CA ALA A 394 -16.19 19.91 17.39
C ALA A 394 -17.54 19.91 18.12
N ALA A 395 -18.63 19.52 17.46
CA ALA A 395 -19.95 19.46 18.07
C ALA A 395 -20.00 18.45 19.24
N LEU A 396 -19.38 17.28 19.07
CA LEU A 396 -19.25 16.32 20.17
C LEU A 396 -18.42 16.89 21.32
N GLY A 397 -17.24 17.46 21.02
CA GLY A 397 -16.38 18.07 22.04
C GLY A 397 -17.06 19.24 22.77
N LEU A 398 -17.84 20.07 22.07
CA LEU A 398 -18.63 21.16 22.67
C LEU A 398 -19.77 20.62 23.53
N THR A 399 -20.37 19.49 23.16
CA THR A 399 -21.36 18.78 23.98
C THR A 399 -20.71 18.34 25.30
N GLU A 400 -19.57 17.63 25.23
CA GLU A 400 -18.84 17.16 26.42
C GLU A 400 -18.40 18.34 27.31
N TRP A 401 -17.85 19.39 26.71
CA TRP A 401 -17.48 20.62 27.42
C TRP A 401 -18.69 21.27 28.10
N ALA A 402 -19.80 21.42 27.39
CA ALA A 402 -20.99 22.07 27.93
C ALA A 402 -21.59 21.28 29.11
N VAL A 403 -21.60 19.93 29.04
CA VAL A 403 -22.00 19.08 30.18
C VAL A 403 -21.06 19.27 31.36
N LEU A 404 -19.74 19.24 31.17
CA LEU A 404 -18.74 19.48 32.23
C LEU A 404 -19.00 20.79 32.97
N TYR A 405 -19.38 21.84 32.25
CA TYR A 405 -19.63 23.18 32.81
C TYR A 405 -21.09 23.47 33.19
N GLY A 406 -21.99 22.49 33.02
CA GLY A 406 -23.40 22.60 33.40
C GLY A 406 -24.31 23.35 32.43
N ASP A 407 -23.83 23.67 31.23
CA ASP A 407 -24.63 24.29 30.18
C ASP A 407 -25.37 23.21 29.37
N LEU A 408 -26.39 22.59 29.99
CA LEU A 408 -27.11 21.48 29.37
C LEU A 408 -27.93 21.91 28.14
N GLU A 409 -28.31 23.19 28.06
CA GLU A 409 -29.00 23.73 26.89
C GLU A 409 -28.05 23.76 25.69
N MET A 410 -26.83 24.29 25.86
CA MET A 410 -25.81 24.24 24.83
C MET A 410 -25.43 22.80 24.46
N ALA A 411 -25.25 21.92 25.46
CA ALA A 411 -24.92 20.52 25.22
C ALA A 411 -25.96 19.84 24.31
N ARG A 412 -27.24 20.01 24.63
CA ARG A 412 -28.35 19.48 23.84
C ARG A 412 -28.39 20.09 22.44
N GLN A 413 -28.21 21.40 22.32
CA GLN A 413 -28.22 22.08 21.03
C GLN A 413 -27.13 21.53 20.09
N GLN A 414 -25.91 21.32 20.61
CA GLN A 414 -24.79 20.81 19.82
C GLN A 414 -25.02 19.36 19.38
N ALA A 415 -25.46 18.49 20.30
CA ALA A 415 -25.73 17.09 19.98
C ALA A 415 -26.92 16.92 19.01
N ASP A 416 -28.00 17.70 19.19
CA ASP A 416 -29.15 17.70 18.29
C ASP A 416 -28.78 18.23 16.89
N SER A 417 -28.00 19.32 16.83
CA SER A 417 -27.51 19.85 15.55
C SER A 417 -26.64 18.84 14.81
N LEU A 418 -25.76 18.12 15.51
CA LEU A 418 -24.92 17.09 14.91
C LEU A 418 -25.76 15.93 14.34
N THR A 419 -26.72 15.43 15.11
CA THR A 419 -27.55 14.28 14.68
C THR A 419 -28.56 14.62 13.60
N SER A 420 -29.04 15.87 13.55
CA SER A 420 -30.03 16.32 12.55
C SER A 420 -29.39 16.83 11.26
N GLN A 421 -28.26 17.56 11.35
CA GLN A 421 -27.64 18.21 10.19
C GLN A 421 -26.47 17.41 9.60
N HIS A 422 -25.80 16.60 10.42
CA HIS A 422 -24.63 15.80 10.04
C HIS A 422 -24.76 14.32 10.49
N PRO A 423 -25.86 13.63 10.15
CA PRO A 423 -26.06 12.22 10.53
C PRO A 423 -25.01 11.26 9.95
N GLU A 424 -24.30 11.67 8.89
CA GLU A 424 -23.19 10.93 8.29
C GLU A 424 -21.89 11.01 9.10
N SER A 425 -21.80 11.93 10.07
CA SER A 425 -20.62 12.09 10.90
C SER A 425 -20.34 10.82 11.72
N PRO A 426 -19.08 10.37 11.83
CA PRO A 426 -18.71 9.27 12.72
C PRO A 426 -19.14 9.51 14.18
N GLN A 427 -19.23 10.77 14.60
CA GLN A 427 -19.61 11.19 15.95
C GLN A 427 -21.14 11.23 16.19
N ALA A 428 -21.97 11.04 15.16
CA ALA A 428 -23.42 11.15 15.29
C ALA A 428 -24.00 10.15 16.29
N ASN A 429 -23.48 8.92 16.33
CA ASN A 429 -23.93 7.90 17.29
C ASN A 429 -23.57 8.27 18.74
N ASP A 430 -22.42 8.89 18.97
CA ASP A 430 -22.02 9.36 20.30
C ASP A 430 -22.86 10.56 20.74
N ALA A 431 -23.22 11.44 19.80
CA ALA A 431 -24.16 12.53 20.05
C ALA A 431 -25.58 12.02 20.40
N LEU A 432 -26.07 10.97 19.74
CA LEU A 432 -27.33 10.31 20.11
C LEU A 432 -27.28 9.72 21.53
N GLN A 433 -26.15 9.13 21.92
CA GLN A 433 -25.97 8.65 23.30
C GLN A 433 -26.02 9.81 24.29
N TRP A 434 -25.36 10.93 23.99
CA TRP A 434 -25.44 12.14 24.82
C TRP A 434 -26.86 12.68 24.93
N LEU A 435 -27.62 12.75 23.83
CA LEU A 435 -29.03 13.17 23.86
C LEU A 435 -29.87 12.27 24.78
N SER A 436 -29.68 10.95 24.68
CA SER A 436 -30.37 10.00 25.56
C SER A 436 -30.02 10.22 27.04
N LEU A 437 -28.76 10.51 27.37
CA LEU A 437 -28.34 10.81 28.75
C LEU A 437 -28.90 12.15 29.23
N LEU A 438 -28.90 13.18 28.38
CA LEU A 438 -29.47 14.49 28.68
C LEU A 438 -30.98 14.43 28.92
N ASP A 439 -31.69 13.52 28.25
CA ASP A 439 -33.11 13.26 28.49
C ASP A 439 -33.36 12.48 29.78
N GLU A 440 -32.59 11.41 30.02
CA GLU A 440 -32.74 10.53 31.19
C GLU A 440 -32.41 11.25 32.51
N TYR A 441 -31.43 12.16 32.49
CA TYR A 441 -30.91 12.85 33.68
C TYR A 441 -31.16 14.37 33.67
N LEU A 442 -32.23 14.81 32.98
CA LEU A 442 -32.59 16.24 32.89
C LEU A 442 -32.74 16.91 34.27
N ASP A 443 -33.32 16.18 35.24
CA ASP A 443 -33.56 16.66 36.60
C ASP A 443 -32.32 16.51 37.52
N SER A 444 -31.20 16.01 37.01
CA SER A 444 -29.98 15.72 37.78
C SER A 444 -28.72 16.25 37.07
N PRO A 445 -28.62 17.57 36.82
CA PRO A 445 -27.50 18.18 36.09
C PRO A 445 -26.13 17.94 36.75
N THR A 446 -26.10 17.88 38.08
CA THR A 446 -24.87 17.60 38.84
C THR A 446 -24.35 16.18 38.62
N ALA A 447 -25.23 15.21 38.40
CA ALA A 447 -24.85 13.84 38.09
C ALA A 447 -24.23 13.73 36.69
N LEU A 448 -24.79 14.47 35.71
CA LEU A 448 -24.22 14.55 34.36
C LEU A 448 -22.84 15.24 34.37
N GLN A 449 -22.66 16.28 35.18
CA GLN A 449 -21.35 16.92 35.39
C GLN A 449 -20.33 15.93 35.98
N GLN A 450 -20.69 15.23 37.06
CA GLN A 450 -19.83 14.20 37.67
C GLN A 450 -19.50 13.07 36.70
N PHE A 451 -20.45 12.65 35.87
CA PHE A 451 -20.24 11.66 34.82
C PHE A 451 -19.22 12.16 33.78
N ALA A 452 -19.39 13.38 33.29
CA ALA A 452 -18.46 13.96 32.33
C ALA A 452 -17.06 14.17 32.96
N GLU A 453 -16.99 14.58 34.22
CA GLU A 453 -15.73 14.71 34.96
C GLU A 453 -15.03 13.36 35.11
N ALA A 454 -15.76 12.30 35.43
CA ALA A 454 -15.21 10.95 35.50
C ALA A 454 -14.64 10.48 34.14
N ARG A 455 -15.34 10.78 33.03
CA ARG A 455 -14.82 10.50 31.67
C ARG A 455 -13.54 11.27 31.41
N LEU A 456 -13.47 12.56 31.77
CA LEU A 456 -12.27 13.38 31.63
C LEU A 456 -11.11 12.83 32.47
N ARG A 457 -11.33 12.50 33.74
CA ARG A 457 -10.29 11.89 34.60
C ARG A 457 -9.78 10.58 34.04
N THR A 458 -10.65 9.76 33.46
CA THR A 458 -10.23 8.54 32.76
C THR A 458 -9.37 8.86 31.54
N ARG A 459 -9.73 9.88 30.75
CA ARG A 459 -8.96 10.34 29.58
C ARG A 459 -7.57 10.84 29.97
N GLN A 460 -7.45 11.48 31.14
CA GLN A 460 -6.18 11.97 31.72
C GLN A 460 -5.31 10.86 32.35
N GLY A 461 -5.81 9.63 32.47
CA GLY A 461 -5.13 8.55 33.19
C GLY A 461 -5.22 8.66 34.72
N HIS A 462 -6.10 9.52 35.24
CA HIS A 462 -6.40 9.62 36.68
C HIS A 462 -7.44 8.57 37.10
N ASP A 463 -7.10 7.29 36.92
CA ASP A 463 -8.03 6.16 37.09
C ASP A 463 -8.61 6.04 38.52
N GLU A 464 -7.83 6.41 39.54
CA GLU A 464 -8.29 6.43 40.93
C GLU A 464 -9.37 7.50 41.16
N GLU A 465 -9.22 8.68 40.54
CA GLU A 465 -10.21 9.76 40.64
C GLU A 465 -11.49 9.40 39.88
N ALA A 466 -11.34 8.89 38.66
CA ALA A 466 -12.45 8.40 37.86
C ALA A 466 -13.23 7.29 38.59
N THR A 467 -12.53 6.37 39.25
CA THR A 467 -13.15 5.29 40.03
C THR A 467 -13.92 5.83 41.24
N ARG A 468 -13.36 6.83 41.94
CA ARG A 468 -14.06 7.50 43.05
C ARG A 468 -15.34 8.20 42.59
N LEU A 469 -15.27 8.97 41.51
CA LEU A 469 -16.44 9.65 40.93
C LEU A 469 -17.52 8.65 40.49
N ARG A 470 -17.12 7.53 39.87
CA ARG A 470 -18.03 6.44 39.51
C ARG A 470 -18.72 5.81 40.72
N GLN A 471 -18.00 5.58 41.82
CA GLN A 471 -18.57 5.04 43.06
C GLN A 471 -19.54 6.02 43.71
N GLN A 472 -19.23 7.33 43.67
CA GLN A 472 -20.13 8.38 44.15
C GLN A 472 -21.44 8.41 43.34
N LEU A 473 -21.35 8.41 42.02
CA LEU A 473 -22.54 8.33 41.14
C LEU A 473 -23.42 7.14 41.47
N HIS A 474 -22.83 5.96 41.70
CA HIS A 474 -23.58 4.78 42.10
C HIS A 474 -24.25 4.96 43.48
N GLY A 475 -23.51 5.46 44.48
CA GLY A 475 -24.03 5.69 45.84
C GLY A 475 -25.13 6.76 45.92
N ASP A 476 -25.08 7.75 45.03
CA ASP A 476 -26.06 8.85 44.96
C ASP A 476 -27.34 8.47 44.19
N GLY A 477 -27.47 7.21 43.76
CA GLY A 477 -28.65 6.69 43.08
C GLY A 477 -28.60 6.81 41.54
N HIS A 478 -27.45 7.16 40.98
CA HIS A 478 -27.22 7.27 39.53
C HIS A 478 -26.43 6.07 38.98
N ALA A 479 -26.83 4.85 39.37
CA ALA A 479 -26.19 3.60 38.97
C ALA A 479 -26.08 3.45 37.43
N GLY A 480 -27.05 3.98 36.67
CA GLY A 480 -26.99 3.98 35.21
C GLY A 480 -25.78 4.73 34.64
N LEU A 481 -25.47 5.92 35.15
CA LEU A 481 -24.27 6.68 34.76
C LEU A 481 -22.98 5.96 35.18
N ALA A 482 -22.97 5.38 36.38
CA ALA A 482 -21.81 4.61 36.85
C ALA A 482 -21.51 3.39 35.97
N HIS A 483 -22.55 2.66 35.54
CA HIS A 483 -22.42 1.52 34.64
C HIS A 483 -22.11 1.92 33.21
N GLN A 484 -22.57 3.08 32.74
CA GLN A 484 -22.16 3.64 31.46
C GLN A 484 -20.64 3.89 31.45
N LEU A 485 -20.07 4.49 32.50
CA LEU A 485 -18.61 4.66 32.64
C LEU A 485 -17.86 3.32 32.63
N ARG A 486 -18.42 2.31 33.30
CA ARG A 486 -17.86 0.96 33.36
C ARG A 486 -17.86 0.29 31.99
N LEU A 487 -18.96 0.42 31.24
CA LEU A 487 -19.09 -0.10 29.88
C LEU A 487 -18.04 0.52 28.94
N GLU A 488 -17.90 1.86 28.98
CA GLU A 488 -16.89 2.58 28.19
C GLU A 488 -15.46 2.19 28.58
N GLY A 489 -15.21 1.92 29.86
CA GLY A 489 -13.92 1.42 30.35
C GLY A 489 -13.60 0.01 29.84
N ALA A 490 -14.60 -0.89 29.85
CA ALA A 490 -14.46 -2.26 29.34
C ALA A 490 -14.14 -2.25 27.83
N GLN A 491 -14.87 -1.46 27.04
CA GLN A 491 -14.64 -1.31 25.60
C GLN A 491 -13.24 -0.81 25.27
N ARG A 492 -12.68 0.10 26.09
CA ARG A 492 -11.31 0.62 25.90
C ARG A 492 -10.22 -0.40 26.23
N THR A 493 -10.47 -1.27 27.22
CA THR A 493 -9.47 -2.21 27.73
C THR A 493 -9.54 -3.59 27.07
N GLN A 494 -10.61 -3.91 26.33
CA GLN A 494 -10.81 -5.25 25.75
C GLN A 494 -9.68 -5.75 24.84
N LEU A 495 -8.99 -4.84 24.13
CA LEU A 495 -7.87 -5.20 23.23
C LEU A 495 -6.55 -5.41 23.98
N THR A 496 -6.32 -4.67 25.06
CA THR A 496 -5.04 -4.68 25.81
C THR A 496 -5.08 -5.62 27.00
N ALA A 497 -6.24 -5.78 27.63
CA ALA A 497 -6.47 -6.58 28.83
C ALA A 497 -7.87 -7.23 28.78
N PRO A 498 -8.08 -8.25 27.93
CA PRO A 498 -9.41 -8.85 27.71
C PRO A 498 -10.04 -9.41 28.99
N ALA A 499 -9.25 -10.02 29.88
CA ALA A 499 -9.74 -10.53 31.15
C ALA A 499 -10.26 -9.41 32.09
N ALA A 500 -9.58 -8.25 32.10
CA ALA A 500 -10.03 -7.11 32.89
C ALA A 500 -11.34 -6.52 32.31
N ALA A 501 -11.44 -6.45 30.98
CA ALA A 501 -12.67 -6.02 30.32
C ALA A 501 -13.86 -6.96 30.58
N LEU A 502 -13.64 -8.28 30.57
CA LEU A 502 -14.67 -9.26 30.96
C LEU A 502 -15.16 -9.03 32.38
N GLY A 503 -14.26 -8.82 33.35
CA GLY A 503 -14.65 -8.50 34.72
C GLY A 503 -15.50 -7.23 34.83
N LEU A 504 -15.18 -6.19 34.06
CA LEU A 504 -16.00 -4.97 34.00
C LEU A 504 -17.38 -5.22 33.39
N TYR A 505 -17.51 -6.10 32.39
CA TYR A 505 -18.82 -6.49 31.88
C TYR A 505 -19.61 -7.29 32.92
N GLU A 506 -18.99 -8.23 33.62
CA GLU A 506 -19.63 -9.03 34.66
C GLU A 506 -20.16 -8.18 35.81
N GLU A 507 -19.40 -7.18 36.27
CA GLU A 507 -19.85 -6.22 37.29
C GLU A 507 -21.12 -5.44 36.87
N ILE A 508 -21.35 -5.20 35.57
CA ILE A 508 -22.60 -4.59 35.07
C ILE A 508 -23.77 -5.59 35.13
N LEU A 509 -23.49 -6.87 34.86
CA LEU A 509 -24.52 -7.91 34.77
C LEU A 509 -25.01 -8.39 36.14
N GLU A 510 -24.12 -8.39 37.13
CA GLU A 510 -24.40 -8.79 38.52
C GLU A 510 -25.20 -7.74 39.31
N ASP A 511 -25.10 -6.46 38.93
CA ASP A 511 -25.81 -5.38 39.61
C ASP A 511 -27.26 -5.26 39.12
N GLU A 512 -28.21 -5.55 40.01
CA GLU A 512 -29.65 -5.44 39.74
C GLU A 512 -30.10 -3.99 39.44
N GLN A 513 -29.32 -2.99 39.84
CA GLN A 513 -29.61 -1.58 39.55
C GLN A 513 -29.16 -1.14 38.15
N ALA A 514 -28.45 -2.01 37.41
CA ALA A 514 -28.00 -1.68 36.07
C ALA A 514 -29.19 -1.63 35.09
N PRO A 515 -29.35 -0.54 34.31
CA PRO A 515 -30.38 -0.45 33.29
C PRO A 515 -30.31 -1.60 32.29
N ASP A 516 -31.46 -2.16 31.89
CA ASP A 516 -31.54 -3.25 30.91
C ASP A 516 -30.81 -2.91 29.60
N ARG A 517 -30.81 -1.62 29.22
CA ARG A 517 -30.05 -1.14 28.06
C ARG A 517 -28.55 -1.44 28.15
N LEU A 518 -27.95 -1.25 29.32
CA LEU A 518 -26.53 -1.47 29.56
C LEU A 518 -26.22 -2.95 29.77
N ARG A 519 -27.10 -3.69 30.47
CA ARG A 519 -26.94 -5.13 30.64
C ARG A 519 -27.00 -5.87 29.30
N PHE A 520 -27.89 -5.48 28.40
CA PHE A 520 -27.92 -5.99 27.03
C PHE A 520 -26.60 -5.73 26.30
N ALA A 521 -26.12 -4.48 26.32
CA ALA A 521 -24.88 -4.10 25.64
C ALA A 521 -23.65 -4.84 26.20
N ALA A 522 -23.54 -4.94 27.53
CA ALA A 522 -22.47 -5.67 28.21
C ALA A 522 -22.52 -7.18 27.90
N THR A 523 -23.71 -7.77 27.77
CA THR A 523 -23.87 -9.19 27.43
C THR A 523 -23.41 -9.48 26.00
N VAL A 524 -23.80 -8.66 25.03
CA VAL A 524 -23.35 -8.82 23.64
C VAL A 524 -21.83 -8.59 23.52
N ALA A 525 -21.31 -7.55 24.17
CA ALA A 525 -19.88 -7.25 24.13
C ALA A 525 -19.03 -8.33 24.81
N SER A 526 -19.45 -8.84 25.97
CA SER A 526 -18.76 -9.95 26.65
C SER A 526 -18.80 -11.24 25.83
N ALA A 527 -19.92 -11.57 25.18
CA ALA A 527 -20.01 -12.74 24.29
C ALA A 527 -19.03 -12.64 23.11
N ARG A 528 -18.93 -11.47 22.45
CA ARG A 528 -17.93 -11.23 21.39
C ARG A 528 -16.51 -11.43 21.90
N LEU A 529 -16.20 -10.86 23.07
CA LEU A 529 -14.87 -10.98 23.67
C LEU A 529 -14.53 -12.42 24.10
N GLN A 530 -15.50 -13.18 24.59
CA GLN A 530 -15.35 -14.61 24.89
C GLN A 530 -15.04 -15.40 23.60
N ALA A 531 -15.80 -15.17 22.53
CA ALA A 531 -15.54 -15.79 21.24
C ALA A 531 -14.13 -15.47 20.71
N ASP A 532 -13.72 -14.21 20.76
CA ASP A 532 -12.40 -13.76 20.30
C ASP A 532 -11.25 -14.32 21.16
N THR A 533 -11.50 -14.61 22.44
CA THR A 533 -10.53 -15.24 23.35
C THR A 533 -10.57 -16.78 23.32
N GLY A 534 -11.44 -17.37 22.50
CA GLY A 534 -11.51 -18.81 22.23
C GLY A 534 -12.62 -19.57 22.96
N ASP A 535 -13.44 -18.91 23.78
CA ASP A 535 -14.61 -19.47 24.47
C ASP A 535 -15.88 -19.31 23.64
N MET A 536 -15.94 -20.04 22.51
CA MET A 536 -17.08 -19.99 21.58
C MET A 536 -18.37 -20.55 22.19
N ASP A 537 -18.28 -21.66 22.92
CA ASP A 537 -19.43 -22.29 23.55
C ASP A 537 -20.05 -21.38 24.62
N GLY A 538 -19.21 -20.73 25.45
CA GLY A 538 -19.67 -19.75 26.43
C GLY A 538 -20.32 -18.53 25.78
N ALA A 539 -19.74 -18.02 24.68
CA ALA A 539 -20.32 -16.91 23.93
C ALA A 539 -21.71 -17.23 23.36
N ILE A 540 -21.88 -18.43 22.78
CA ILE A 540 -23.17 -18.90 22.23
C ILE A 540 -24.21 -19.03 23.35
N GLN A 541 -23.87 -19.70 24.46
CA GLN A 541 -24.78 -19.85 25.60
C GLN A 541 -25.22 -18.52 26.17
N ARG A 542 -24.30 -17.55 26.26
CA ARG A 542 -24.59 -16.20 26.76
C ARG A 542 -25.57 -15.44 25.86
N LEU A 543 -25.40 -15.52 24.53
CA LEU A 543 -26.34 -14.91 23.59
C LEU A 543 -27.71 -15.60 23.59
N GLU A 544 -27.76 -16.93 23.69
CA GLU A 544 -29.02 -17.67 23.80
C GLU A 544 -29.79 -17.30 25.09
N ALA A 545 -29.08 -17.19 26.22
CA ALA A 545 -29.66 -16.74 27.48
C ALA A 545 -30.22 -15.30 27.39
N LEU A 546 -29.50 -14.40 26.74
CA LEU A 546 -29.95 -13.02 26.49
C LEU A 546 -31.27 -12.99 25.71
N LEU A 547 -31.38 -13.79 24.65
CA LEU A 547 -32.59 -13.84 23.81
C LEU A 547 -33.80 -14.41 24.55
N LEU A 548 -33.58 -15.29 25.53
CA LEU A 548 -34.63 -15.78 26.43
C LEU A 548 -35.03 -14.74 27.48
N GLN A 549 -34.06 -13.97 27.97
CA GLN A 549 -34.27 -12.98 29.03
C GLN A 549 -34.99 -11.72 28.52
N TRP A 550 -34.66 -11.25 27.31
CA TRP A 550 -35.24 -10.04 26.73
C TRP A 550 -35.75 -10.28 25.29
N PRO A 551 -36.79 -11.12 25.09
CA PRO A 551 -37.26 -11.51 23.76
C PRO A 551 -37.83 -10.35 22.93
N ASP A 552 -38.31 -9.29 23.60
CA ASP A 552 -38.97 -8.13 22.97
C ASP A 552 -38.08 -6.88 22.89
N ASP A 553 -36.78 -6.98 23.21
CA ASP A 553 -35.86 -5.84 23.11
C ASP A 553 -35.64 -5.44 21.64
N THR A 554 -35.69 -4.15 21.34
CA THR A 554 -35.53 -3.62 19.97
C THR A 554 -34.18 -3.93 19.35
N ARG A 555 -33.18 -4.31 20.17
CA ARG A 555 -31.81 -4.65 19.76
C ARG A 555 -31.60 -6.15 19.59
N VAL A 556 -32.60 -7.00 19.85
CA VAL A 556 -32.55 -8.46 19.62
C VAL A 556 -31.97 -8.84 18.24
N PRO A 557 -32.28 -8.13 17.13
CA PRO A 557 -31.66 -8.44 15.83
C PRO A 557 -30.13 -8.42 15.84
N ILE A 558 -29.50 -7.55 16.65
CA ILE A 558 -28.03 -7.48 16.78
C ILE A 558 -27.49 -8.76 17.42
N ALA A 559 -28.13 -9.24 18.49
CA ALA A 559 -27.71 -10.46 19.17
C ALA A 559 -27.95 -11.71 18.33
N LEU A 560 -29.04 -11.74 17.53
CA LEU A 560 -29.31 -12.83 16.60
C LEU A 560 -28.27 -12.93 15.48
N ASP A 561 -27.88 -11.79 14.90
CA ASP A 561 -26.85 -11.75 13.86
C ASP A 561 -25.51 -12.27 14.39
N GLU A 562 -25.09 -11.81 15.58
CA GLU A 562 -23.89 -12.31 16.25
C GLU A 562 -23.95 -13.81 16.53
N LEU A 563 -25.06 -14.29 17.09
CA LEU A 563 -25.26 -15.70 17.37
C LEU A 563 -25.18 -16.54 16.09
N GLN A 564 -25.74 -16.05 14.99
CA GLN A 564 -25.68 -16.72 13.69
C GLN A 564 -24.25 -16.76 13.16
N GLN A 565 -23.49 -15.66 13.25
CA GLN A 565 -22.09 -15.61 12.83
C GLN A 565 -21.22 -16.58 13.64
N LEU A 566 -21.41 -16.64 14.97
CA LEU A 566 -20.66 -17.55 15.84
C LEU A 566 -20.97 -19.02 15.55
N LYS A 567 -22.22 -19.38 15.23
CA LYS A 567 -22.61 -20.76 14.87
C LYS A 567 -22.07 -21.21 13.50
N GLN A 568 -21.60 -20.29 12.67
CA GLN A 568 -21.03 -20.58 11.35
C GLN A 568 -19.51 -20.71 11.33
N ARG A 569 -18.84 -20.25 12.39
CA ARG A 569 -17.39 -20.41 12.61
C ARG A 569 -17.12 -21.78 13.23
#